data_AF-F8PJZ4-F1
#
_entry.id   AF-F8PJZ4-F1
#
_cell.length_a   1.000
_cell.length_b   1.000
_cell.length_c   1.000
_cell.angle_alpha   90.00
_cell.angle_beta   90.00
_cell.angle_gamma   90.00
#
_symmetry.space_group_name_H-M   'P 1'
#
loop_
_entity.id
_entity.type
_entity.pdbx_description
1 polymer ?
#
loop_
_entity_poly.entity_id
_entity_poly.type
_entity_poly.pdbx_seq_one_letter_code
_entity_poly.pdbx_strand_id
1 'polypeptide(L)'
;GNTLPANAPVSPAPQPPLNDWTPYQDQVSFETAEFLYRKEEMSADHIDTLLDLWKALFVKNKLFSEDTTPFTDHTNLHNTIDSTPIGGIPCKLFLLSYSGQMPQIDSPSWMSQSFDVWFCSPRALVHNILKNPEFKNEVDYAPLREFDHNGKQKWQNFMSGSWAWK
;
A
#
# COMPACT_ATOMS: atom_id res chain seq x y z
N GLY A 1 8.57 4.55 -28.79
CA GLY A 1 9.09 5.13 -27.54
C GLY A 1 10.55 5.42 -27.76
N ASN A 2 11.01 6.63 -27.43
CA ASN A 2 12.41 7.00 -27.63
C ASN A 2 13.28 6.33 -26.55
N THR A 3 14.39 5.74 -26.98
CA THR A 3 15.39 5.14 -26.08
C THR A 3 16.22 6.23 -25.42
N LEU A 4 16.39 6.14 -24.10
CA LEU A 4 17.35 6.98 -23.37
C LEU A 4 18.77 6.43 -23.55
N PRO A 5 19.80 7.31 -23.62
CA PRO A 5 21.19 6.87 -23.73
C PRO A 5 21.64 6.11 -22.48
N ALA A 6 22.55 5.15 -22.67
CA ALA A 6 23.17 4.40 -21.58
C ALA A 6 23.85 5.36 -20.60
N ASN A 7 23.64 5.17 -19.29
CA ASN A 7 24.15 5.99 -18.18
C ASN A 7 23.55 7.40 -18.02
N ALA A 8 22.39 7.72 -18.59
CA ALA A 8 21.68 8.94 -18.20
C ALA A 8 21.38 8.90 -16.68
N PRO A 9 21.80 9.91 -15.89
CA PRO A 9 21.40 9.98 -14.48
C PRO A 9 19.87 10.02 -14.40
N VAL A 10 19.30 9.17 -13.55
CA VAL A 10 17.87 9.19 -13.25
C VAL A 10 17.59 10.61 -12.75
N SER A 11 16.74 11.36 -13.47
CA SER A 11 16.33 12.67 -12.99
C SER A 11 15.79 12.50 -11.57
N PRO A 12 16.25 13.29 -10.59
CA PRO A 12 15.70 13.22 -9.25
C PRO A 12 14.19 13.32 -9.35
N ALA A 13 13.47 12.40 -8.70
CA ALA A 13 12.04 12.58 -8.54
C ALA A 13 11.82 13.98 -7.94
N PRO A 14 10.87 14.80 -8.45
CA PRO A 14 10.53 16.05 -7.82
C PRO A 14 10.27 15.78 -6.34
N GLN A 15 11.09 16.39 -5.47
CA GLN A 15 10.84 16.32 -4.04
C GLN A 15 9.49 17.01 -3.80
N PRO A 16 8.53 16.36 -3.12
CA PRO A 16 7.33 17.04 -2.70
C PRO A 16 7.71 18.32 -1.94
N PRO A 17 6.98 19.43 -2.10
CA PRO A 17 7.19 20.61 -1.28
C PRO A 17 7.22 20.23 0.20
N LEU A 18 8.08 20.87 0.99
CA LEU A 18 8.26 20.55 2.42
C LEU A 18 6.96 20.64 3.25
N ASN A 19 5.94 21.34 2.73
CA ASN A 19 4.62 21.54 3.35
C ASN A 19 3.48 20.93 2.54
N ASP A 20 3.77 19.99 1.63
CA ASP A 20 2.72 19.27 0.91
C ASP A 20 2.17 18.13 1.77
N TRP A 21 1.07 18.43 2.46
CA TRP A 21 0.33 17.44 3.25
C TRP A 21 -0.75 16.73 2.44
N THR A 22 -0.81 16.90 1.11
CA THR A 22 -1.87 16.31 0.28
C THR A 22 -2.00 14.80 0.54
N PRO A 23 -3.22 14.31 0.84
CA PRO A 23 -4.54 14.93 0.70
C PRO A 23 -5.06 15.54 2.01
N TYR A 24 -4.26 15.54 3.06
CA TYR A 24 -4.60 16.13 4.34
C TYR A 24 -4.54 17.66 4.25
N GLN A 25 -5.43 18.32 5.01
CA GLN A 25 -5.47 19.78 5.07
C GLN A 25 -4.16 20.36 5.64
N ASP A 26 -3.61 19.72 6.65
CA ASP A 26 -2.39 20.12 7.35
C ASP A 26 -1.74 18.94 8.10
N GLN A 27 -0.62 19.23 8.76
CA GLN A 27 0.12 18.28 9.61
C GLN A 27 -0.78 17.70 10.72
N VAL A 28 -1.62 18.52 11.35
CA VAL A 28 -2.48 18.07 12.46
C VAL A 28 -3.47 17.03 11.96
N SER A 29 -3.99 17.21 10.75
CA SER A 29 -4.89 16.26 10.10
C SER A 29 -4.19 14.95 9.76
N PHE A 30 -2.97 15.02 9.25
CA PHE A 30 -2.15 13.82 9.03
C PHE A 30 -1.88 13.04 10.33
N GLU A 31 -1.42 13.73 11.39
CA GLU A 31 -1.11 13.10 12.67
C GLU A 31 -2.36 12.53 13.36
N THR A 32 -3.50 13.20 13.21
CA THR A 32 -4.80 12.72 13.71
C THR A 32 -5.20 11.43 13.01
N ALA A 33 -5.11 11.37 11.68
CA ALA A 33 -5.36 10.13 10.93
C ALA A 33 -4.39 9.01 11.34
N GLU A 34 -3.09 9.30 11.45
CA GLU A 34 -2.09 8.33 11.89
C GLU A 34 -2.42 7.76 13.27
N PHE A 35 -2.80 8.62 14.22
CA PHE A 35 -3.13 8.20 15.58
C PHE A 35 -4.41 7.34 15.60
N LEU A 36 -5.51 7.84 15.03
CA LEU A 36 -6.81 7.19 15.12
C LEU A 36 -6.86 5.88 14.32
N TYR A 37 -6.31 5.87 13.09
CA TYR A 37 -6.40 4.71 12.21
C TYR A 37 -5.30 3.68 12.48
N ARG A 38 -4.03 4.11 12.63
CA ARG A 38 -2.88 3.20 12.69
C ARG A 38 -2.44 2.83 14.11
N LYS A 39 -2.51 3.76 15.07
CA LYS A 39 -2.00 3.53 16.42
C LYS A 39 -3.08 2.98 17.35
N GLU A 40 -4.26 3.60 17.34
CA GLU A 40 -5.38 3.19 18.18
C GLU A 40 -6.32 2.18 17.51
N GLU A 41 -6.32 2.10 16.17
CA GLU A 41 -7.27 1.29 15.39
C GLU A 41 -8.73 1.54 15.84
N MET A 42 -9.05 2.82 16.03
CA MET A 42 -10.30 3.26 16.64
C MET A 42 -11.51 2.88 15.75
N SER A 43 -12.58 2.36 16.37
CA SER A 43 -13.80 2.03 15.63
C SER A 43 -14.45 3.28 15.02
N ALA A 44 -15.17 3.12 13.90
CA ALA A 44 -15.88 4.20 13.23
C ALA A 44 -16.80 4.99 14.19
N ASP A 45 -17.59 4.29 15.01
CA ASP A 45 -18.48 4.91 16.01
C ASP A 45 -17.72 5.74 17.05
N HIS A 46 -16.52 5.30 17.47
CA HIS A 46 -15.70 6.05 18.41
C HIS A 46 -15.03 7.26 17.75
N ILE A 47 -14.61 7.14 16.48
CA ILE A 47 -14.10 8.27 15.70
C ILE A 47 -15.17 9.35 15.57
N ASP A 48 -16.39 8.98 15.18
CA ASP A 48 -17.52 9.92 15.06
C ASP A 48 -17.81 10.60 16.41
N THR A 49 -17.84 9.81 17.49
CA THR A 49 -18.04 10.35 18.85
C THR A 49 -16.95 11.38 19.22
N LEU A 50 -15.68 11.10 18.93
CA LEU A 50 -14.58 12.01 19.20
C LEU A 50 -14.70 13.32 18.40
N LEU A 51 -15.00 13.21 17.10
CA LEU A 51 -15.15 14.36 16.22
C LEU A 51 -16.35 15.22 16.63
N ASP A 52 -17.45 14.62 17.06
CA ASP A 52 -18.62 15.35 17.57
C ASP A 52 -18.34 16.05 18.90
N LEU A 53 -17.56 15.45 19.80
CA LEU A 53 -17.09 16.11 21.02
C LEU A 53 -16.21 17.33 20.70
N TRP A 54 -15.33 17.23 19.69
CA TRP A 54 -14.52 18.36 19.23
C TRP A 54 -15.38 19.47 18.63
N LYS A 55 -16.34 19.13 17.75
CA LYS A 55 -17.30 20.10 17.21
C LYS A 55 -18.05 20.82 18.33
N ALA A 56 -18.55 20.09 19.32
CA ALA A 56 -19.23 20.66 20.47
C ALA A 56 -18.34 21.62 21.28
N LEU A 57 -17.05 21.28 21.45
CA LEU A 57 -16.07 22.13 22.11
C LEU A 57 -15.84 23.44 21.32
N PHE A 58 -15.70 23.37 20.00
CA PHE A 58 -15.50 24.56 19.17
C PHE A 58 -16.75 25.46 19.11
N VAL A 59 -17.94 24.88 19.00
CA VAL A 59 -19.21 25.61 19.06
C VAL A 59 -19.35 26.32 20.40
N LYS A 60 -19.08 25.62 21.52
CA LYS A 60 -19.13 26.20 22.86
C LYS A 60 -18.21 27.41 23.02
N ASN A 61 -17.03 27.37 22.40
CA ASN A 61 -16.05 28.45 22.47
C ASN A 61 -16.22 29.51 21.36
N LYS A 62 -17.25 29.39 20.50
CA LYS A 62 -17.51 30.29 19.35
C LYS A 62 -16.33 30.36 18.36
N LEU A 63 -15.59 29.26 18.24
CA LEU A 63 -14.44 29.12 17.33
C LEU A 63 -14.76 28.22 16.14
N PHE A 64 -16.02 27.85 15.94
CA PHE A 64 -16.42 26.91 14.90
C PHE A 64 -16.41 27.57 13.51
N SER A 65 -15.48 27.12 12.67
CA SER A 65 -15.49 27.16 11.21
C SER A 65 -15.47 25.75 10.63
N GLU A 66 -15.82 25.58 9.34
CA GLU A 66 -15.77 24.26 8.68
C GLU A 66 -14.36 23.62 8.74
N ASP A 67 -13.31 24.44 8.72
CA ASP A 67 -11.91 23.98 8.75
C ASP A 67 -11.34 23.74 10.17
N THR A 68 -12.16 23.78 11.23
CA THR A 68 -11.63 23.72 12.62
C THR A 68 -11.32 22.31 13.09
N THR A 69 -12.02 21.31 12.54
CA THR A 69 -11.80 19.90 12.87
C THR A 69 -11.04 19.23 11.72
N PRO A 70 -10.05 18.38 12.01
CA PRO A 70 -9.28 17.72 10.96
C PRO A 70 -10.10 16.85 10.01
N PHE A 71 -11.20 16.28 10.52
CA PHE A 71 -12.13 15.46 9.76
C PHE A 71 -13.57 15.76 10.18
N THR A 72 -14.50 15.60 9.23
CA THR A 72 -15.94 15.79 9.50
C THR A 72 -16.54 14.59 10.23
N ASP A 73 -16.17 13.39 9.80
CA ASP A 73 -16.63 12.10 10.31
C ASP A 73 -15.59 11.01 9.95
N HIS A 74 -15.82 9.77 10.37
CA HIS A 74 -14.96 8.64 10.04
C HIS A 74 -14.86 8.38 8.53
N THR A 75 -15.91 8.67 7.76
CA THR A 75 -15.94 8.46 6.31
C THR A 75 -15.00 9.44 5.61
N ASN A 76 -15.02 10.71 6.01
CA ASN A 76 -14.09 11.73 5.56
C ASN A 76 -12.63 11.38 5.94
N LEU A 77 -12.40 10.86 7.15
CA LEU A 77 -11.09 10.36 7.57
C LEU A 77 -10.62 9.21 6.67
N HIS A 78 -11.42 8.14 6.51
CA HIS A 78 -11.03 6.98 5.69
C HIS A 78 -10.84 7.35 4.22
N ASN A 79 -11.73 8.15 3.64
CA ASN A 79 -11.60 8.62 2.26
C ASN A 79 -10.32 9.45 2.07
N THR A 80 -9.92 10.25 3.07
CA THR A 80 -8.67 11.02 3.01
C THR A 80 -7.46 10.09 3.06
N ILE A 81 -7.46 9.09 3.95
CA ILE A 81 -6.42 8.06 4.02
C ILE A 81 -6.32 7.31 2.67
N ASP A 82 -7.44 6.84 2.13
CA ASP A 82 -7.50 6.10 0.86
C ASP A 82 -7.09 6.96 -0.34
N SER A 83 -7.31 8.27 -0.26
CA SER A 83 -6.88 9.24 -1.28
C SER A 83 -5.40 9.62 -1.14
N THR A 84 -4.69 9.11 -0.12
CA THR A 84 -3.28 9.49 0.08
C THR A 84 -2.49 9.09 -1.16
N PRO A 85 -1.84 10.05 -1.86
CA PRO A 85 -1.03 9.77 -3.04
C PRO A 85 0.32 9.21 -2.59
N ILE A 86 0.29 8.15 -1.80
CA ILE A 86 1.44 7.27 -1.66
C ILE A 86 1.61 6.64 -3.03
N GLY A 87 2.85 6.45 -3.47
CA GLY A 87 3.20 5.60 -4.61
C GLY A 87 2.85 4.11 -4.40
N GLY A 88 1.70 3.83 -3.78
CA GLY A 88 1.13 2.53 -3.59
C GLY A 88 0.41 2.08 -4.84
N ILE A 89 0.36 0.76 -5.01
CA ILE A 89 -0.42 0.12 -6.05
C ILE A 89 -1.74 -0.24 -5.39
N PRO A 90 -2.89 0.24 -5.91
CA PRO A 90 -4.18 -0.12 -5.33
C PRO A 90 -4.31 -1.64 -5.34
N CYS A 91 -4.47 -2.20 -4.14
CA CYS A 91 -4.74 -3.60 -3.95
C CYS A 91 -6.24 -3.83 -4.16
N LYS A 92 -6.59 -4.87 -4.89
CA LYS A 92 -7.97 -5.28 -5.13
C LYS A 92 -8.31 -6.39 -4.16
N LEU A 93 -9.49 -6.31 -3.56
CA LEU A 93 -10.09 -7.41 -2.83
C LEU A 93 -10.98 -8.19 -3.78
N PHE A 94 -10.86 -9.52 -3.78
CA PHE A 94 -11.86 -10.39 -4.36
C PHE A 94 -12.05 -11.63 -3.48
N LEU A 95 -13.28 -12.16 -3.50
CA LEU A 95 -13.63 -13.38 -2.80
C LEU A 95 -13.22 -14.60 -3.63
N LEU A 96 -12.45 -15.48 -3.02
CA LEU A 96 -12.04 -16.76 -3.61
C LEU A 96 -12.75 -17.89 -2.88
N SER A 97 -13.43 -18.75 -3.62
CA SER A 97 -14.01 -20.00 -3.11
C SER A 97 -13.65 -21.16 -4.02
N TYR A 98 -13.63 -22.37 -3.46
CA TYR A 98 -13.37 -23.58 -4.22
C TYR A 98 -14.58 -23.90 -5.12
N SER A 99 -14.33 -24.00 -6.43
CA SER A 99 -15.35 -24.27 -7.44
C SER A 99 -15.27 -25.68 -8.03
N GLY A 100 -14.39 -26.53 -7.50
CA GLY A 100 -14.21 -27.90 -7.95
C GLY A 100 -15.19 -28.89 -7.32
N GLN A 101 -15.04 -30.16 -7.67
CA GLN A 101 -15.87 -31.23 -7.13
C GLN A 101 -15.48 -31.55 -5.68
N MET A 102 -16.42 -31.39 -4.75
CA MET A 102 -16.18 -31.69 -3.34
C MET A 102 -16.31 -33.20 -3.05
N PRO A 103 -15.41 -33.76 -2.22
CA PRO A 103 -15.57 -35.12 -1.70
C PRO A 103 -16.90 -35.29 -0.95
N GLN A 104 -17.63 -36.38 -1.23
CA GLN A 104 -18.89 -36.69 -0.53
C GLN A 104 -18.67 -37.05 0.95
N ILE A 105 -17.46 -37.48 1.32
CA ILE A 105 -17.06 -37.89 2.66
C ILE A 105 -15.79 -37.11 3.01
N ASP A 106 -15.74 -36.56 4.23
CA ASP A 106 -14.59 -35.82 4.78
C ASP A 106 -14.08 -34.66 3.91
N SER A 107 -15.00 -33.84 3.38
CA SER A 107 -14.63 -32.57 2.73
C SER A 107 -13.93 -31.63 3.72
N PRO A 108 -12.71 -31.16 3.41
CA PRO A 108 -12.03 -30.16 4.23
C PRO A 108 -12.84 -28.87 4.31
N SER A 109 -12.84 -28.23 5.48
CA SER A 109 -13.64 -27.02 5.74
C SER A 109 -13.32 -25.85 4.80
N TRP A 110 -12.07 -25.76 4.32
CA TRP A 110 -11.66 -24.71 3.38
C TRP A 110 -12.37 -24.80 2.03
N MET A 111 -12.85 -25.99 1.60
CA MET A 111 -13.57 -26.12 0.33
C MET A 111 -14.95 -25.45 0.36
N SER A 112 -15.55 -25.33 1.54
CA SER A 112 -16.88 -24.72 1.72
C SER A 112 -16.82 -23.25 2.12
N GLN A 113 -15.63 -22.69 2.29
CA GLN A 113 -15.41 -21.32 2.76
C GLN A 113 -15.07 -20.38 1.61
N SER A 114 -15.38 -19.10 1.80
CA SER A 114 -14.90 -18.02 0.94
C SER A 114 -13.81 -17.25 1.67
N PHE A 115 -12.74 -16.92 0.96
CA PHE A 115 -11.59 -16.21 1.49
C PHE A 115 -11.44 -14.86 0.80
N ASP A 116 -11.15 -13.84 1.59
CA ASP A 116 -10.76 -12.53 1.11
C ASP A 116 -9.33 -12.59 0.59
N VAL A 117 -9.16 -12.38 -0.72
CA VAL A 117 -7.86 -12.34 -1.36
C VAL A 117 -7.54 -10.90 -1.74
N TRP A 118 -6.50 -10.36 -1.12
CA TRP A 118 -5.92 -9.06 -1.46
C TRP A 118 -4.85 -9.24 -2.52
N PHE A 119 -5.01 -8.57 -3.67
CA PHE A 119 -4.07 -8.62 -4.79
C PHE A 119 -3.67 -7.22 -5.25
N CYS A 120 -2.39 -6.91 -5.10
CA CYS A 120 -1.79 -5.71 -5.69
C CYS A 120 -1.03 -6.14 -6.95
N SER A 121 -1.19 -5.40 -8.06
CA SER A 121 -0.54 -5.75 -9.33
C SER A 121 0.98 -5.89 -9.18
N PRO A 122 1.56 -7.10 -9.31
CA PRO A 122 3.01 -7.30 -9.14
C PRO A 122 3.80 -6.48 -10.17
N ARG A 123 3.26 -6.34 -11.38
CA ARG A 123 3.86 -5.49 -12.42
C ARG A 123 3.91 -4.02 -12.00
N ALA A 124 2.83 -3.49 -11.45
CA ALA A 124 2.80 -2.10 -11.01
C ALA A 124 3.73 -1.89 -9.80
N LEU A 125 3.82 -2.89 -8.91
CA LEU A 125 4.77 -2.92 -7.80
C LEU A 125 6.21 -2.83 -8.29
N VAL A 126 6.59 -3.69 -9.22
CA VAL A 126 7.93 -3.65 -9.83
C VAL A 126 8.18 -2.32 -10.52
N HIS A 127 7.22 -1.77 -11.26
CA HIS A 127 7.40 -0.43 -11.86
C HIS A 127 7.61 0.68 -10.83
N ASN A 128 6.93 0.66 -9.69
CA ASN A 128 7.14 1.67 -8.63
C ASN A 128 8.50 1.50 -7.96
N ILE A 129 8.93 0.26 -7.68
CA ILE A 129 10.27 -0.04 -7.17
C ILE A 129 11.34 0.49 -8.14
N LEU A 130 11.21 0.17 -9.44
CA LEU A 130 12.17 0.59 -10.47
C LEU A 130 12.19 2.11 -10.72
N LYS A 131 11.09 2.81 -10.46
CA LYS A 131 11.01 4.27 -10.56
C LYS A 131 11.66 4.98 -9.37
N ASN A 132 11.71 4.34 -8.21
CA ASN A 132 12.27 4.93 -7.01
C ASN A 132 13.82 4.84 -7.04
N PRO A 133 14.55 5.98 -7.12
CA PRO A 133 16.00 5.97 -7.18
C PRO A 133 16.69 5.35 -5.96
N GLU A 134 16.02 5.31 -4.80
CA GLU A 134 16.55 4.68 -3.59
C GLU A 134 16.79 3.18 -3.77
N PHE A 135 16.02 2.52 -4.64
CA PHE A 135 16.16 1.08 -4.92
C PHE A 135 17.15 0.79 -6.06
N LYS A 136 17.86 1.79 -6.60
CA LYS A 136 18.74 1.61 -7.77
C LYS A 136 19.77 0.49 -7.57
N ASN A 137 20.31 0.35 -6.37
CA ASN A 137 21.35 -0.62 -6.04
C ASN A 137 20.82 -1.85 -5.28
N GLU A 138 19.50 -1.92 -5.06
CA GLU A 138 18.84 -2.98 -4.29
C GLU A 138 18.39 -4.16 -5.18
N VAL A 139 18.44 -3.98 -6.51
CA VAL A 139 18.06 -5.02 -7.47
C VAL A 139 19.29 -5.44 -8.27
N ASP A 140 19.69 -6.69 -8.12
CA ASP A 140 20.66 -7.32 -9.00
C ASP A 140 19.97 -7.82 -10.27
N TYR A 141 20.37 -7.26 -11.41
CA TYR A 141 19.88 -7.64 -12.73
C TYR A 141 20.82 -8.64 -13.42
N ALA A 142 21.92 -9.02 -12.78
CA ALA A 142 22.81 -10.03 -13.31
C ALA A 142 22.18 -11.42 -13.17
N PRO A 143 22.26 -12.25 -14.22
CA PRO A 143 21.89 -13.65 -14.12
C PRO A 143 22.75 -14.35 -13.05
N LEU A 144 22.12 -15.17 -12.20
CA LEU A 144 22.79 -15.91 -11.13
C LEU A 144 22.83 -17.40 -11.47
N ARG A 145 23.95 -18.07 -11.19
CA ARG A 145 24.00 -19.54 -11.10
C ARG A 145 24.80 -19.94 -9.88
N GLU A 146 24.14 -20.60 -8.96
CA GLU A 146 24.79 -21.24 -7.83
C GLU A 146 24.67 -22.75 -7.96
N PHE A 147 25.72 -23.45 -7.56
CA PHE A 147 25.76 -24.91 -7.56
C PHE A 147 26.02 -25.41 -6.14
N ASP A 148 25.36 -26.50 -5.76
CA ASP A 148 25.66 -27.17 -4.50
C ASP A 148 26.95 -28.01 -4.59
N HIS A 149 27.32 -28.65 -3.48
CA HIS A 149 28.50 -29.50 -3.39
C HIS A 149 28.45 -30.73 -4.33
N ASN A 150 27.29 -31.07 -4.88
CA ASN A 150 27.10 -32.15 -5.85
C ASN A 150 27.05 -31.64 -7.29
N GLY A 151 27.29 -30.34 -7.52
CA GLY A 151 27.23 -29.73 -8.85
C GLY A 151 25.80 -29.52 -9.38
N LYS A 152 24.77 -29.64 -8.54
CA LYS A 152 23.39 -29.37 -8.92
C LYS A 152 23.09 -27.88 -8.78
N GLN A 153 22.49 -27.29 -9.81
CA GLN A 153 22.09 -25.88 -9.77
C GLN A 153 21.03 -25.63 -8.70
N LYS A 154 21.24 -24.59 -7.91
CA LYS A 154 20.28 -24.04 -6.96
C LYS A 154 19.47 -22.93 -7.62
N TRP A 155 18.16 -22.98 -7.42
CA TRP A 155 17.21 -21.95 -7.86
C TRP A 155 16.71 -21.24 -6.61
N GLN A 156 16.89 -19.93 -6.54
CA GLN A 156 16.56 -19.16 -5.33
C GLN A 156 15.76 -17.89 -5.64
N ASN A 157 16.07 -17.21 -6.73
CA ASN A 157 15.40 -15.97 -7.11
C ASN A 157 15.11 -15.95 -8.62
N PHE A 158 14.43 -14.90 -9.07
CA PHE A 158 14.07 -14.70 -10.47
C PHE A 158 15.28 -14.84 -11.40
N MET A 159 16.41 -14.22 -11.03
CA MET A 159 17.65 -14.21 -11.81
C MET A 159 18.39 -15.54 -11.85
N SER A 160 18.05 -16.49 -10.97
CA SER A 160 18.63 -17.83 -11.01
C SER A 160 18.12 -18.67 -12.18
N GLY A 161 17.01 -18.27 -12.82
CA GLY A 161 16.33 -18.97 -13.91
C GLY A 161 17.15 -19.17 -15.18
N SER A 162 16.96 -20.29 -15.89
CA SER A 162 17.69 -20.58 -17.15
C SER A 162 17.44 -19.53 -18.22
N TRP A 163 16.27 -18.88 -18.17
CA TRP A 163 15.85 -17.84 -19.09
C TRP A 163 16.73 -16.59 -18.98
N ALA A 164 17.34 -16.31 -17.83
CA ALA A 164 18.19 -15.13 -17.63
C ALA A 164 19.52 -15.23 -18.41
N TRP A 165 19.87 -16.41 -18.93
CA TRP A 165 21.09 -16.68 -19.67
C TRP A 165 20.86 -16.90 -21.18
N LYS A 166 19.65 -16.65 -21.67
CA LYS A 166 19.32 -16.65 -23.09
C LYS A 166 19.35 -15.23 -23.62
#